data_AF-A0A1Q9TLP0-F1
#
_entry.id   AF-A0A1Q9TLP0-F1
#
_cell.length_a   1.000
_cell.length_b   1.000
_cell.length_c   1.000
_cell.angle_alpha   90.00
_cell.angle_beta   90.00
_cell.angle_gamma   90.00
#
_symmetry.space_group_name_H-M   'P 1'
#
loop_
_entity.id
_entity.type
_entity.pdbx_description
1 polymer ?
#
loop_
_entity_poly.entity_id
_entity_poly.type
_entity_poly.pdbx_seq_one_letter_code
_entity_poly.pdbx_strand_id
1 'polypeptide(L)'
;MTTPEQLREQAAVKIQEAHESFERCDTDGFLSQWAHGVEASRLELEARIVEAGGLWEFPALFDLHGALVPAKQIQTQYGTRWALLDPANPDGRFRGFFGPSEAATSKARKASDARRGGFFVGLVRVPARAVLRGSTAVNVRAVAERTDGCWDPDAEVVCNGQGEDLKNGLGGVYGRYYTE
;
A
#
# COMPACT_ATOMS: atom_id res chain seq x y z
N MET A 1 10.85 2.98 -21.94
CA MET A 1 10.49 2.42 -20.62
C MET A 1 11.77 2.32 -19.82
N THR A 2 11.78 2.80 -18.58
CA THR A 2 12.94 2.66 -17.67
C THR A 2 12.97 1.23 -17.14
N THR A 3 14.13 0.58 -17.15
CA THR A 3 14.27 -0.80 -16.63
C THR A 3 14.50 -0.82 -15.12
N PRO A 4 14.24 -1.94 -14.42
CA PRO A 4 14.57 -2.08 -13.01
C PRO A 4 16.05 -1.81 -12.69
N GLU A 5 16.96 -2.23 -13.56
CA GLU A 5 18.40 -2.00 -13.38
C GLU A 5 18.74 -0.51 -13.45
N GLN A 6 18.16 0.22 -14.40
CA GLN A 6 18.36 1.67 -14.53
C GLN A 6 17.85 2.41 -13.29
N LEU A 7 16.73 1.96 -12.70
CA LEU A 7 16.19 2.54 -11.47
C LEU A 7 17.10 2.27 -10.28
N ARG A 8 17.68 1.07 -10.17
CA ARG A 8 18.66 0.73 -9.13
C ARG A 8 19.97 1.48 -9.28
N GLU A 9 20.44 1.68 -10.51
CA GLU A 9 21.63 2.49 -10.77
C GLU A 9 21.39 3.94 -10.34
N GLN A 10 20.23 4.52 -10.69
CA GLN A 10 19.84 5.84 -10.20
C GLN A 10 19.76 5.90 -8.67
N ALA A 11 19.22 4.87 -8.02
CA ALA A 11 19.19 4.78 -6.55
C ALA A 11 20.61 4.75 -5.96
N ALA A 12 21.51 3.98 -6.55
CA ALA A 12 22.92 3.93 -6.15
C ALA A 12 23.62 5.27 -6.31
N VAL A 13 23.34 6.01 -7.39
CA VAL A 13 23.84 7.39 -7.59
C VAL A 13 23.33 8.30 -6.46
N LYS A 14 22.05 8.23 -6.09
CA LYS A 14 21.50 9.03 -4.99
C LYS A 14 22.19 8.72 -3.65
N ILE A 15 22.46 7.44 -3.38
CA ILE A 15 23.19 7.03 -2.18
C ILE A 15 24.62 7.59 -2.18
N GLN A 16 25.29 7.55 -3.33
CA GLN A 16 26.64 8.10 -3.49
C GLN A 16 26.64 9.63 -3.30
N GLU A 17 25.69 10.36 -3.87
CA GLU A 17 25.53 11.81 -3.68
C GLU A 17 25.33 12.17 -2.20
N ALA A 18 24.56 11.35 -1.45
CA ALA A 18 24.39 11.53 0.00
C ALA A 18 25.74 11.40 0.74
N HIS A 19 26.54 10.39 0.39
CA HIS A 19 27.86 10.17 0.98
C HIS A 19 28.82 11.33 0.66
N GLU A 20 28.86 11.78 -0.59
CA GLU A 20 29.68 12.94 -1.00
C GLU A 20 29.26 14.21 -0.27
N SER A 21 27.96 14.43 -0.09
CA SER A 21 27.46 15.56 0.69
C SER A 21 27.91 15.52 2.14
N PHE A 22 28.02 14.33 2.74
CA PHE A 22 28.57 14.15 4.09
C PHE A 22 30.05 14.50 4.15
N GLU A 23 30.86 13.95 3.24
CA GLU A 23 32.31 14.17 3.19
C GLU A 23 32.70 15.63 2.93
N ARG A 24 31.88 16.38 2.18
CA ARG A 24 32.15 17.81 1.93
C ARG A 24 31.86 18.71 3.14
N CYS A 25 31.33 18.19 4.25
CA CYS A 25 30.95 18.97 5.44
C CYS A 25 30.13 20.23 5.09
N ASP A 26 29.26 20.11 4.07
CA ASP A 26 28.45 21.25 3.63
C ASP A 26 27.46 21.64 4.73
N THR A 27 27.20 22.94 4.88
CA THR A 27 26.42 23.47 6.03
C THR A 27 24.94 23.04 5.95
N ASP A 28 24.51 22.51 4.80
CA ASP A 28 23.20 21.91 4.54
C ASP A 28 23.26 20.37 4.35
N GLY A 29 24.32 19.73 4.86
CA GLY A 29 24.60 18.32 4.62
C GLY A 29 23.49 17.37 5.08
N PHE A 30 22.84 17.66 6.21
CA PHE A 30 21.75 16.81 6.72
C PHE A 30 20.54 16.75 5.78
N LEU A 31 20.07 17.91 5.29
CA LEU A 31 18.85 17.96 4.48
C LEU A 31 19.09 17.33 3.10
N SER A 32 20.27 17.56 2.52
CA SER A 32 20.68 16.96 1.26
C SER A 32 20.81 15.44 1.39
N GLN A 33 21.53 14.94 2.41
CA GLN A 33 21.65 13.50 2.69
C GLN A 33 20.29 12.84 2.87
N TRP A 34 19.40 13.48 3.64
CA TRP A 34 18.04 13.01 3.85
C TRP A 34 17.25 12.93 2.55
N ALA A 35 17.27 13.99 1.73
CA ALA A 35 16.54 14.04 0.47
C ALA A 35 17.02 12.95 -0.51
N HIS A 36 18.34 12.76 -0.61
CA HIS A 36 18.94 11.71 -1.43
C HIS A 36 18.53 10.31 -0.96
N GLY A 37 18.52 10.04 0.35
CA GLY A 37 18.10 8.75 0.91
C GLY A 37 16.62 8.42 0.65
N VAL A 38 15.74 9.43 0.78
CA VAL A 38 14.31 9.27 0.50
C VAL A 38 14.07 9.01 -0.99
N GLU A 39 14.78 9.70 -1.88
CA GLU A 39 14.68 9.48 -3.33
C GLU A 39 15.25 8.12 -3.76
N ALA A 40 16.36 7.68 -3.16
CA ALA A 40 16.89 6.34 -3.38
C ALA A 40 15.85 5.27 -3.02
N SER A 41 15.18 5.43 -1.86
CA SER A 41 14.11 4.52 -1.42
C SER A 41 12.93 4.48 -2.39
N ARG A 42 12.59 5.62 -3.00
CA ARG A 42 11.54 5.71 -4.03
C ARG A 42 11.92 4.96 -5.29
N LEU A 43 13.15 5.14 -5.77
CA LEU A 43 13.68 4.46 -6.96
C LEU A 43 13.78 2.94 -6.76
N GLU A 44 14.20 2.49 -5.58
CA GLU A 44 14.21 1.06 -5.23
C GLU A 44 12.81 0.46 -5.22
N LEU A 45 11.82 1.18 -4.66
CA LEU A 45 10.43 0.72 -4.67
C LEU A 45 9.88 0.69 -6.10
N GLU A 46 10.16 1.70 -6.92
CA GLU A 46 9.78 1.72 -8.34
C GLU A 46 10.38 0.52 -9.08
N ALA A 47 11.67 0.22 -8.86
CA ALA A 47 12.31 -0.94 -9.49
C ALA A 47 11.58 -2.24 -9.17
N ARG A 48 11.20 -2.44 -7.91
CA ARG A 48 10.42 -3.61 -7.47
C ARG A 48 9.04 -3.68 -8.11
N ILE A 49 8.37 -2.55 -8.29
CA ILE A 49 7.07 -2.47 -8.98
C ILE A 49 7.25 -2.85 -10.46
N VAL A 50 8.27 -2.32 -11.13
CA VAL A 50 8.54 -2.64 -12.55
C VAL A 50 8.90 -4.12 -12.73
N GLU A 51 9.67 -4.71 -11.82
CA GLU A 51 9.96 -6.16 -11.82
C GLU A 51 8.71 -7.02 -11.65
N ALA A 52 7.76 -6.56 -10.85
CA ALA A 52 6.45 -7.19 -10.69
C ALA A 52 5.49 -6.90 -11.87
N GLY A 53 6.01 -6.47 -13.03
CA GLY A 53 5.21 -6.18 -14.22
C GLY A 53 4.42 -4.87 -14.13
N GLY A 54 4.85 -3.94 -13.27
CA GLY A 54 4.10 -2.70 -12.99
C GLY A 54 2.96 -2.88 -11.99
N LEU A 55 2.88 -4.03 -11.33
CA LEU A 55 1.83 -4.37 -10.37
C LEU A 55 2.34 -4.31 -8.93
N TRP A 56 1.45 -4.00 -8.00
CA TRP A 56 1.73 -4.07 -6.57
C TRP A 56 0.53 -4.60 -5.77
N GLU A 57 0.80 -5.13 -4.58
CA GLU A 57 -0.21 -5.70 -3.70
C GLU A 57 -0.84 -4.62 -2.80
N PHE A 58 -2.16 -4.50 -2.87
CA PHE A 58 -2.95 -3.58 -2.05
C PHE A 58 -4.03 -4.33 -1.27
N PRO A 59 -4.38 -3.85 -0.07
CA PRO A 59 -5.55 -4.36 0.61
C PRO A 59 -6.80 -4.11 -0.24
N ALA A 60 -7.75 -5.05 -0.15
CA ALA A 60 -9.06 -4.95 -0.78
C ALA A 60 -10.14 -5.56 0.13
N LEU A 61 -11.40 -5.18 -0.11
CA LEU A 61 -12.53 -5.70 0.63
C LEU A 61 -13.22 -6.81 -0.17
N PHE A 62 -13.58 -7.90 0.50
CA PHE A 62 -14.29 -9.03 -0.06
C PHE A 62 -15.53 -9.33 0.77
N ASP A 63 -16.58 -9.83 0.14
CA ASP A 63 -17.80 -10.25 0.84
C ASP A 63 -17.64 -11.63 1.50
N LEU A 64 -18.69 -12.12 2.15
CA LEU A 64 -18.70 -13.44 2.78
C LEU A 64 -18.58 -14.60 1.78
N HIS A 65 -18.83 -14.36 0.49
CA HIS A 65 -18.70 -15.34 -0.58
C HIS A 65 -17.33 -15.27 -1.27
N GLY A 66 -16.47 -14.32 -0.87
CA GLY A 66 -15.14 -14.14 -1.44
C GLY A 66 -15.13 -13.32 -2.73
N ALA A 67 -16.25 -12.66 -3.08
CA ALA A 67 -16.30 -11.75 -4.20
C ALA A 67 -15.72 -10.39 -3.82
N LEU A 68 -15.02 -9.75 -4.76
CA LEU A 68 -14.39 -8.45 -4.57
C LEU A 68 -15.49 -7.36 -4.45
N VAL A 69 -15.39 -6.53 -3.40
CA VAL A 69 -16.36 -5.48 -3.10
C VAL A 69 -15.83 -4.13 -3.55
N PRO A 70 -16.62 -3.33 -4.29
CA PRO A 70 -16.25 -1.95 -4.65
C PRO A 70 -16.05 -1.11 -3.40
N ALA A 71 -14.80 -0.90 -3.02
CA ALA A 71 -14.44 -0.16 -1.81
C ALA A 71 -13.05 0.44 -1.93
N LYS A 72 -12.83 1.59 -1.29
CA LYS A 72 -11.50 2.19 -1.13
C LYS A 72 -11.21 2.56 0.31
N GLN A 73 -9.95 2.50 0.71
CA GLN A 73 -9.54 2.99 2.02
C GLN A 73 -9.48 4.52 2.02
N ILE A 74 -10.02 5.13 3.07
CA ILE A 74 -9.96 6.55 3.32
C ILE A 74 -9.47 6.82 4.74
N GLN A 75 -8.74 7.91 4.91
CA GLN A 75 -8.40 8.41 6.25
C GLN A 75 -9.57 9.20 6.80
N THR A 76 -10.03 8.87 8.01
CA THR A 76 -11.02 9.64 8.75
C THR A 76 -10.41 10.15 10.05
N GLN A 77 -11.12 11.05 10.76
CA GLN A 77 -10.70 11.48 12.11
C GLN A 77 -10.64 10.33 13.13
N TYR A 78 -11.29 9.19 12.84
CA TYR A 78 -11.31 8.00 13.68
C TYR A 78 -10.42 6.88 13.12
N GLY A 79 -9.43 7.23 12.30
CA GLY A 79 -8.52 6.29 11.64
C GLY A 79 -8.99 5.85 10.25
N THR A 80 -8.29 4.85 9.71
CA THR A 80 -8.54 4.31 8.37
C THR A 80 -9.86 3.54 8.31
N ARG A 81 -10.71 3.87 7.34
CA ARG A 81 -11.96 3.14 7.07
C ARG A 81 -12.11 2.79 5.61
N TRP A 82 -12.86 1.75 5.32
CA TRP A 82 -13.31 1.41 3.97
C TRP A 82 -14.55 2.21 3.64
N ALA A 83 -14.50 3.00 2.58
CA ALA A 83 -15.67 3.63 1.97
C ALA A 83 -16.22 2.68 0.90
N LEU A 84 -17.47 2.26 1.06
CA LEU A 84 -18.17 1.41 0.08
C LEU A 84 -18.61 2.26 -1.10
N LEU A 85 -18.21 1.85 -2.30
CA LEU A 85 -18.49 2.54 -3.55
C LEU A 85 -19.78 2.00 -4.18
N ASP A 86 -20.39 2.81 -5.05
CA ASP A 86 -21.44 2.33 -5.93
C ASP A 86 -20.81 1.65 -7.16
N PRO A 87 -21.08 0.35 -7.43
CA PRO A 87 -20.55 -0.30 -8.62
C PRO A 87 -20.93 0.41 -9.93
N ALA A 88 -22.11 1.05 -9.98
CA ALA A 88 -22.58 1.78 -11.16
C ALA A 88 -21.98 3.19 -11.26
N ASN A 89 -21.45 3.74 -10.17
CA ASN A 89 -20.77 5.03 -10.15
C ASN A 89 -19.69 5.06 -9.04
N PRO A 90 -18.51 4.47 -9.29
CA PRO A 90 -17.45 4.35 -8.27
C PRO A 90 -16.92 5.71 -7.76
N ASP A 91 -17.04 6.76 -8.58
CA ASP A 91 -16.66 8.14 -8.24
C ASP A 91 -17.78 8.92 -7.53
N GLY A 92 -18.95 8.29 -7.36
CA GLY A 92 -20.13 8.88 -6.75
C GLY A 92 -20.07 8.94 -5.22
N ARG A 93 -21.26 9.09 -4.61
CA ARG A 93 -21.38 9.11 -3.15
C ARG A 93 -21.10 7.72 -2.58
N PHE A 94 -20.43 7.70 -1.43
CA PHE A 94 -20.21 6.47 -0.68
C PHE A 94 -21.53 5.91 -0.15
N ARG A 95 -21.73 4.61 -0.33
CA ARG A 95 -22.92 3.88 0.14
C ARG A 95 -22.88 3.55 1.63
N GLY A 96 -21.69 3.58 2.22
CA GLY A 96 -21.48 3.30 3.63
C GLY A 96 -20.00 3.21 3.97
N PHE A 97 -19.73 2.92 5.25
CA PHE A 97 -18.36 2.75 5.75
C PHE A 97 -18.22 1.45 6.52
N PHE A 98 -17.09 0.79 6.34
CA PHE A 98 -16.69 -0.38 7.10
C PHE A 98 -15.39 -0.10 7.84
N GLY A 99 -15.41 -0.30 9.15
CA GLY A 99 -14.23 -0.20 10.02
C GLY A 99 -13.71 -1.60 10.34
N PRO A 100 -12.47 -1.94 9.95
CA PRO A 100 -11.86 -3.20 10.34
C PRO A 100 -11.77 -3.35 11.85
N SER A 101 -11.91 -4.56 12.37
CA SER A 101 -11.85 -4.83 13.80
C SER A 101 -10.43 -4.65 14.34
N GLU A 102 -10.32 -4.00 15.50
CA GLU A 102 -9.06 -3.77 16.23
C GLU A 102 -8.72 -4.92 17.21
N ALA A 103 -9.27 -6.12 17.00
CA ALA A 103 -9.01 -7.23 17.90
C ALA A 103 -7.53 -7.63 17.86
N ALA A 104 -6.93 -8.01 19.00
CA ALA A 104 -5.49 -8.24 19.05
C ALA A 104 -4.99 -9.31 18.04
N THR A 105 -5.73 -10.41 17.89
CA THR A 105 -5.33 -11.53 17.02
C THR A 105 -6.02 -11.46 15.66
N SER A 106 -5.29 -11.84 14.60
CA SER A 106 -5.81 -11.91 13.23
C SER A 106 -7.06 -12.77 13.11
N LYS A 107 -7.11 -13.91 13.82
CA LYS A 107 -8.27 -14.80 13.88
C LYS A 107 -9.50 -14.09 14.47
N ALA A 108 -9.32 -13.34 15.56
CA ALA A 108 -10.42 -12.60 16.19
C ALA A 108 -10.87 -11.42 15.31
N ARG A 109 -9.95 -10.70 14.65
CA ARG A 109 -10.31 -9.62 13.72
C ARG A 109 -11.18 -10.15 12.58
N LYS A 110 -10.71 -11.21 11.93
CA LYS A 110 -11.43 -11.87 10.84
C LYS A 110 -12.85 -12.31 11.25
N ALA A 111 -12.98 -12.96 12.40
CA ALA A 111 -14.29 -13.41 12.89
C ALA A 111 -15.22 -12.23 13.24
N SER A 112 -14.66 -11.15 13.79
CA SER A 112 -15.39 -9.93 14.13
C SER A 112 -15.85 -9.18 12.87
N ASP A 113 -15.00 -9.04 11.87
CA ASP A 113 -15.29 -8.38 10.59
C ASP A 113 -16.38 -9.11 9.82
N ALA A 114 -16.27 -10.44 9.73
CA ALA A 114 -17.29 -11.26 9.10
C ALA A 114 -18.64 -11.11 9.80
N ARG A 115 -18.65 -11.10 11.14
CA ARG A 115 -19.88 -11.03 11.93
C ARG A 115 -20.52 -9.64 11.93
N ARG A 116 -19.72 -8.57 11.99
CA ARG A 116 -20.22 -7.18 12.14
C ARG A 116 -20.44 -6.49 10.81
N GLY A 117 -19.48 -6.64 9.90
CA GLY A 117 -19.46 -5.96 8.62
C GLY A 117 -19.95 -6.82 7.47
N GLY A 118 -19.89 -8.15 7.60
CA GLY A 118 -20.16 -9.05 6.47
C GLY A 118 -19.04 -9.06 5.44
N PHE A 119 -17.82 -8.69 5.84
CA PHE A 119 -16.68 -8.54 4.94
C PHE A 119 -15.41 -9.23 5.47
N PHE A 120 -14.48 -9.46 4.55
CA PHE A 120 -13.10 -9.84 4.80
C PHE A 120 -12.16 -8.86 4.12
N VAL A 121 -10.98 -8.64 4.71
CA VAL A 121 -9.92 -7.90 4.05
C VAL A 121 -8.93 -8.89 3.42
N GLY A 122 -8.73 -8.75 2.11
CA GLY A 122 -7.83 -9.54 1.27
C GLY A 122 -6.78 -8.68 0.58
N LEU A 123 -6.05 -9.27 -0.37
CA LEU A 123 -5.07 -8.59 -1.23
C LEU A 123 -5.44 -8.74 -2.70
N VAL A 124 -5.25 -7.66 -3.44
CA VAL A 124 -5.29 -7.64 -4.90
C VAL A 124 -3.97 -7.10 -5.46
N ARG A 125 -3.59 -7.57 -6.65
CA ARG A 125 -2.54 -6.98 -7.46
C ARG A 125 -3.15 -6.08 -8.52
N VAL A 126 -2.67 -4.85 -8.56
CA VAL A 126 -3.12 -3.85 -9.54
C VAL A 126 -1.97 -2.94 -9.97
N PRO A 127 -2.13 -2.21 -11.09
CA PRO A 127 -1.15 -1.23 -11.54
C PRO A 127 -0.79 -0.21 -10.46
N ALA A 128 0.51 0.03 -10.31
CA ALA A 128 1.05 0.89 -9.27
C ALA A 128 2.26 1.70 -9.76
N ARG A 129 2.62 2.71 -8.96
CA ARG A 129 3.88 3.46 -9.06
C ARG A 129 4.38 3.84 -7.67
N ALA A 130 5.68 4.08 -7.53
CA ALA A 130 6.27 4.59 -6.30
C ALA A 130 6.15 6.11 -6.24
N VAL A 131 5.62 6.61 -5.12
CA VAL A 131 5.53 8.04 -4.81
C VAL A 131 6.09 8.31 -3.43
N LEU A 132 6.49 9.55 -3.18
CA LEU A 132 6.81 10.01 -1.83
C LEU A 132 5.53 10.50 -1.14
N ARG A 133 5.26 9.98 0.05
CA ARG A 133 4.20 10.50 0.92
C ARG A 133 4.74 10.83 2.30
N GLY A 134 4.26 11.94 2.84
CA GLY A 134 4.61 12.51 4.14
C GLY A 134 4.27 14.00 4.13
N SER A 135 4.28 14.61 5.30
CA SER A 135 4.01 16.04 5.50
C SER A 135 5.18 16.79 6.11
N THR A 136 6.16 16.08 6.68
CA THR A 136 7.34 16.65 7.33
C THR A 136 8.57 15.85 6.95
N ALA A 137 9.75 16.45 7.05
CA ALA A 137 11.00 15.77 6.71
C ALA A 137 11.19 14.45 7.48
N VAL A 138 10.68 14.33 8.70
CA VAL A 138 10.83 13.11 9.50
C VAL A 138 9.84 11.98 9.16
N ASN A 139 8.86 12.23 8.29
CA ASN A 139 7.83 11.23 7.95
C ASN A 139 7.62 11.00 6.45
N VAL A 140 8.39 11.66 5.58
CA VAL A 140 8.37 11.34 4.14
C VAL A 140 8.97 9.95 3.93
N ARG A 141 8.25 9.11 3.20
CA ARG A 141 8.68 7.78 2.80
C ARG A 141 8.18 7.43 1.41
N ALA A 142 8.89 6.52 0.74
CA ALA A 142 8.41 5.89 -0.48
C ALA A 142 7.23 4.96 -0.16
N VAL A 143 6.14 5.09 -0.93
CA VAL A 143 4.96 4.21 -0.86
C VAL A 143 4.51 3.85 -2.26
N ALA A 144 3.91 2.67 -2.40
CA ALA A 144 3.24 2.29 -3.63
C ALA A 144 1.87 2.98 -3.68
N GLU A 145 1.56 3.61 -4.80
CA GLU A 145 0.28 4.24 -5.08
C GLU A 145 -0.36 3.55 -6.29
N ARG A 146 -1.63 3.14 -6.15
CA ARG A 146 -2.41 2.57 -7.26
C ARG A 146 -2.61 3.61 -8.35
N THR A 147 -2.57 3.18 -9.61
CA THR A 147 -2.79 4.05 -10.78
C THR A 147 -4.11 3.78 -11.51
N ASP A 148 -4.90 2.81 -11.01
CA ASP A 148 -6.15 2.32 -11.59
C ASP A 148 -7.42 3.10 -11.18
N GLY A 149 -7.29 4.24 -10.49
CA GLY A 149 -8.45 5.02 -10.04
C GLY A 149 -9.11 4.51 -8.74
N CYS A 150 -8.38 3.75 -7.92
CA CYS A 150 -8.78 3.26 -6.59
C CYS A 150 -9.73 2.05 -6.56
N TRP A 151 -10.30 1.66 -7.70
CA TRP A 151 -11.14 0.47 -7.81
C TRP A 151 -11.04 -0.12 -9.22
N ASP A 152 -10.76 -1.42 -9.30
CA ASP A 152 -10.72 -2.18 -10.55
C ASP A 152 -11.49 -3.51 -10.31
N PRO A 153 -12.61 -3.75 -11.02
CA PRO A 153 -13.36 -4.99 -10.89
C PRO A 153 -12.61 -6.21 -11.42
N ASP A 154 -11.63 -6.00 -12.30
CA ASP A 154 -10.83 -7.06 -12.94
C ASP A 154 -9.47 -7.26 -12.24
N ALA A 155 -9.30 -6.65 -11.06
CA ALA A 155 -8.08 -6.78 -10.26
C ALA A 155 -7.71 -8.24 -9.96
N GLU A 156 -6.44 -8.59 -10.09
CA GLU A 156 -5.94 -9.93 -9.79
C GLU A 156 -6.07 -10.20 -8.28
N VAL A 157 -6.92 -11.14 -7.89
CA VAL A 157 -7.10 -11.52 -6.48
C VAL A 157 -5.96 -12.43 -6.05
N VAL A 158 -5.06 -11.91 -5.19
CA VAL A 158 -3.98 -12.67 -4.59
C VAL A 158 -4.49 -13.49 -3.39
N CYS A 159 -5.40 -12.91 -2.61
CA CYS A 159 -6.01 -13.56 -1.46
C CYS A 159 -7.34 -12.87 -1.14
N ASN A 160 -8.44 -13.61 -1.05
CA ASN A 160 -9.76 -13.05 -0.71
C ASN A 160 -10.01 -12.96 0.82
N GLY A 161 -8.99 -13.22 1.64
CA GLY A 161 -9.10 -13.24 3.10
C GLY A 161 -9.83 -14.48 3.66
N GLN A 162 -10.18 -15.45 2.82
CA GLN A 162 -10.81 -16.73 3.20
C GLN A 162 -9.85 -17.93 2.99
N GLY A 163 -10.29 -19.14 3.37
CA GLY A 163 -9.63 -20.39 2.97
C GLY A 163 -8.26 -20.76 3.59
N GLU A 164 -7.61 -21.76 2.99
CA GLU A 164 -6.27 -22.26 3.33
C GLU A 164 -5.14 -21.30 2.96
N ASP A 165 -5.43 -20.28 2.16
CA ASP A 165 -4.49 -19.22 1.79
C ASP A 165 -3.93 -18.48 3.01
N LEU A 166 -4.66 -18.51 4.14
CA LEU A 166 -4.21 -18.01 5.44
C LEU A 166 -3.33 -19.00 6.23
N LYS A 167 -3.42 -20.31 5.97
CA LYS A 167 -2.67 -21.35 6.70
C LYS A 167 -1.20 -21.39 6.28
N ASN A 168 -0.88 -21.01 5.04
CA ASN A 168 0.48 -21.07 4.47
C ASN A 168 1.38 -19.89 4.85
N GLY A 169 1.10 -19.16 5.93
CA GLY A 169 1.98 -18.07 6.37
C GLY A 169 1.96 -16.82 5.48
N LEU A 170 1.01 -16.70 4.53
CA LEU A 170 0.63 -15.42 3.91
C LEU A 170 -0.07 -14.46 4.89
N GLY A 171 0.13 -14.66 6.20
CA GLY A 171 0.56 -13.57 7.07
C GLY A 171 -0.30 -12.33 7.04
N GLY A 172 -1.62 -12.51 6.94
CA GLY A 172 -2.68 -11.56 7.21
C GLY A 172 -2.51 -10.19 6.58
N VAL A 173 -3.44 -9.80 5.71
CA VAL A 173 -3.76 -8.38 5.53
C VAL A 173 -3.94 -7.70 6.89
N TYR A 174 -4.52 -8.45 7.83
CA TYR A 174 -4.66 -8.13 9.26
C TYR A 174 -3.34 -7.97 10.05
N GLY A 175 -2.22 -8.53 9.60
CA GLY A 175 -0.90 -8.41 10.24
C GLY A 175 0.06 -7.45 9.53
N ARG A 176 0.01 -7.36 8.18
CA ARG A 176 0.92 -6.53 7.37
C ARG A 176 0.52 -5.06 7.22
N TYR A 177 -0.78 -4.74 7.28
CA TYR A 177 -1.28 -3.39 6.94
C TYR A 177 -1.97 -2.65 8.09
N TYR A 178 -2.10 -3.28 9.27
CA TYR A 178 -2.78 -2.68 10.44
C TYR A 178 -1.87 -2.56 11.68
N THR A 179 -0.56 -2.62 11.49
CA THR A 179 0.40 -2.12 12.48
C THR A 179 0.79 -0.70 12.05
N GLU A 180 0.10 0.29 12.61
CA GLU A 180 0.62 1.67 12.69
C GLU A 180 1.76 1.72 13.70
#